data_AF-A0A956M0B2-F1
#
_entry.id   AF-A0A956M0B2-F1
#
_cell.length_a   1.000
_cell.length_b   1.000
_cell.length_c   1.000
_cell.angle_alpha   90.00
_cell.angle_beta   90.00
_cell.angle_gamma   90.00
#
_symmetry.space_group_name_H-M   'P 1'
#
loop_
_entity.id
_entity.type
_entity.pdbx_description
1 polymer ?
#
loop_
_entity_poly.entity_id
_entity_poly.type
_entity_poly.pdbx_seq_one_letter_code
_entity_poly.pdbx_strand_id
1 'polypeptide(L)'
;LVAAGETVPAGNLTRALLAAATGAPIPSVVARSGAAATVVLASGGYPGTYRTGFPIHGIEAAEKLPEAWVFHAGTRQAAAGPVTAGGRVLAVSGRGADLRSALGRAYEAASLIEFEGKTFRRDIGARGLGRKMS
;
A
#
# COMPACT_ATOMS: atom_id res chain seq x y z
N LEU A 1 28.05 21.19 -11.17
CA LEU A 1 27.23 21.77 -12.27
C LEU A 1 26.70 20.63 -13.12
N VAL A 2 25.42 20.26 -12.96
CA VAL A 2 24.76 19.36 -13.92
C VAL A 2 24.18 20.25 -15.01
N ALA A 3 24.53 19.97 -16.26
CA ALA A 3 24.13 20.74 -17.42
C ALA A 3 22.59 20.82 -17.54
N ALA A 4 22.09 22.01 -17.85
CA ALA A 4 20.70 22.23 -18.21
C ALA A 4 20.39 21.45 -19.50
N GLY A 5 19.49 20.45 -19.43
CA GLY A 5 19.00 19.76 -20.62
C GLY A 5 18.60 18.29 -20.46
N GLU A 6 18.97 17.61 -19.38
CA GLU A 6 18.55 16.21 -19.18
C GLU A 6 17.18 16.10 -18.51
N THR A 7 16.18 15.65 -19.25
CA THR A 7 14.90 15.21 -18.70
C THR A 7 15.10 13.97 -17.83
N VAL A 8 14.86 14.10 -16.53
CA VAL A 8 14.81 12.97 -15.60
C VAL A 8 13.55 12.15 -15.91
N PRO A 9 13.65 10.83 -16.17
CA PRO A 9 12.47 10.02 -16.47
C PRO A 9 11.51 10.02 -15.26
N ALA A 10 10.22 9.80 -15.53
CA ALA A 10 9.22 9.66 -14.48
C ALA A 10 9.72 8.68 -13.39
N GLY A 11 9.68 9.09 -12.12
CA GLY A 11 9.89 8.16 -11.00
C GLY A 11 11.23 8.21 -10.29
N ASN A 12 12.03 9.28 -10.37
CA ASN A 12 13.14 9.45 -9.44
C ASN A 12 12.70 10.20 -8.17
N LEU A 13 11.93 9.51 -7.33
CA LEU A 13 11.50 10.04 -6.02
C LEU A 13 12.71 10.51 -5.20
N THR A 14 13.83 9.80 -5.27
CA THR A 14 15.07 10.15 -4.57
C THR A 14 15.60 11.54 -4.96
N ARG A 15 15.60 11.89 -6.26
CA ARG A 15 16.01 13.23 -6.72
C ARG A 15 15.06 14.32 -6.24
N ALA A 16 13.76 14.08 -6.31
CA ALA A 16 12.77 15.04 -5.81
C ALA A 16 12.92 15.28 -4.30
N LEU A 17 13.10 14.20 -3.53
CA LEU A 17 13.34 14.27 -2.09
C LEU A 17 14.67 14.98 -1.75
N LEU A 18 15.75 14.68 -2.47
CA LEU A 18 17.04 15.33 -2.28
C LEU A 18 16.96 16.84 -2.58
N ALA A 19 16.29 17.22 -3.67
CA ALA A 19 16.11 18.63 -4.02
C ALA A 19 15.34 19.37 -2.92
N ALA A 20 14.23 18.78 -2.44
CA ALA A 20 13.46 19.33 -1.33
C ALA A 20 14.31 19.49 -0.04
N ALA A 21 15.12 18.49 0.31
CA ALA A 21 15.95 18.51 1.52
C ALA A 21 17.08 19.55 1.47
N THR A 22 17.56 19.90 0.28
CA THR A 22 18.71 20.80 0.07
C THR A 22 18.30 22.21 -0.36
N GLY A 23 17.01 22.48 -0.50
CA GLY A 23 16.49 23.75 -1.00
C GLY A 23 16.75 23.99 -2.49
N ALA A 24 17.10 22.94 -3.24
CA ALA A 24 17.25 23.02 -4.68
C ALA A 24 15.87 22.96 -5.39
N PRO A 25 15.78 23.44 -6.64
CA PRO A 25 14.54 23.32 -7.42
C PRO A 25 14.11 21.86 -7.57
N ILE A 26 12.86 21.58 -7.20
CA ILE A 26 12.30 20.22 -7.25
C ILE A 26 12.00 19.86 -8.72
N PRO A 27 12.52 18.74 -9.25
CA PRO A 27 12.21 18.30 -10.60
C PRO A 27 10.73 17.92 -10.74
N SER A 28 10.19 18.04 -11.95
CA SER A 28 8.81 17.62 -12.22
C SER A 28 8.62 16.13 -11.99
N VAL A 29 7.56 15.77 -11.27
CA VAL A 29 7.17 14.37 -11.02
C VAL A 29 5.86 14.11 -11.76
N VAL A 30 5.90 13.18 -12.71
CA VAL A 30 4.74 12.81 -13.51
C VAL A 30 4.14 11.52 -12.96
N ALA A 31 2.87 11.58 -12.58
CA ALA A 31 2.11 10.38 -12.21
C ALA A 31 1.82 9.53 -13.46
N ARG A 32 1.90 8.21 -13.31
CA ARG A 32 1.42 7.29 -14.36
C ARG A 32 -0.11 7.40 -14.48
N SER A 33 -0.62 7.24 -15.68
CA SER A 33 -2.07 7.17 -15.91
C SER A 33 -2.70 5.95 -15.22
N GLY A 34 -4.00 6.06 -14.95
CA GLY A 34 -4.78 5.05 -14.24
C GLY A 34 -5.07 5.45 -12.79
N ALA A 35 -5.37 4.46 -11.96
CA ALA A 35 -5.66 4.66 -10.54
C ALA A 35 -4.87 3.67 -9.67
N ALA A 36 -4.65 4.05 -8.42
CA ALA A 36 -4.15 3.18 -7.37
C ALA A 36 -5.09 3.26 -6.16
N ALA A 37 -5.29 2.13 -5.47
CA ALA A 37 -6.09 2.06 -4.26
C ALA A 37 -5.42 1.14 -3.24
N THR A 38 -5.59 1.46 -1.96
CA THR A 38 -4.92 0.75 -0.87
C THR A 38 -5.93 0.34 0.20
N VAL A 39 -5.89 -0.94 0.59
CA VAL A 39 -6.66 -1.52 1.69
C VAL A 39 -5.70 -1.81 2.85
N VAL A 40 -6.02 -1.30 4.03
CA VAL A 40 -5.23 -1.55 5.25
C VAL A 40 -5.77 -2.78 5.96
N LEU A 41 -4.88 -3.74 6.25
CA LEU A 41 -5.15 -4.88 7.13
C LEU A 41 -4.71 -4.50 8.55
N ALA A 42 -5.62 -4.59 9.50
CA ALA A 42 -5.42 -4.22 10.90
C ALA A 42 -5.56 -5.41 11.84
N SER A 43 -4.87 -5.34 12.98
CA SER A 43 -5.01 -6.27 14.10
C SER A 43 -6.40 -6.13 14.73
N GLY A 44 -6.97 -7.25 15.17
CA GLY A 44 -8.29 -7.27 15.80
C GLY A 44 -8.32 -6.39 17.05
N GLY A 45 -9.32 -5.52 17.15
CA GLY A 45 -9.49 -4.57 18.25
C GLY A 45 -8.93 -3.17 18.00
N TYR A 46 -8.15 -2.94 16.94
CA TYR A 46 -7.73 -1.60 16.52
C TYR A 46 -8.96 -0.71 16.20
N PRO A 47 -8.99 0.58 16.62
CA PRO A 47 -7.92 1.37 17.23
C PRO A 47 -7.79 1.27 18.76
N GLY A 48 -8.61 0.44 19.41
CA GLY A 48 -8.53 0.16 20.84
C GLY A 48 -7.45 -0.88 21.18
N THR A 49 -7.72 -1.75 22.16
CA THR A 49 -6.78 -2.78 22.58
C THR A 49 -6.69 -3.90 21.55
N TYR A 50 -5.47 -4.27 21.15
CA TYR A 50 -5.18 -5.38 20.25
C TYR A 50 -3.97 -6.17 20.73
N ARG A 51 -3.84 -7.42 20.26
CA ARG A 51 -2.68 -8.27 20.51
C ARG A 51 -1.77 -8.29 19.29
N THR A 52 -0.49 -8.61 19.51
CA THR A 52 0.55 -8.71 18.47
C THR A 52 1.27 -10.05 18.59
N GLY A 53 2.14 -10.36 17.63
CA GLY A 53 2.94 -11.59 17.59
C GLY A 53 2.30 -12.73 16.78
N PHE A 54 1.16 -12.47 16.13
CA PHE A 54 0.49 -13.48 15.30
C PHE A 54 1.21 -13.66 13.96
N PRO A 55 1.45 -14.92 13.52
CA PRO A 55 1.98 -15.20 12.19
C PRO A 55 1.13 -14.60 11.08
N ILE A 56 1.79 -14.08 10.05
CA ILE A 56 1.16 -13.56 8.85
C ILE A 56 1.45 -14.53 7.70
N HIS A 57 0.39 -15.00 7.05
CA HIS A 57 0.46 -15.93 5.91
C HIS A 57 -0.07 -15.28 4.63
N GLY A 58 0.35 -15.80 3.47
CA GLY A 58 -0.23 -15.44 2.17
C GLY A 58 0.30 -14.17 1.51
N ILE A 59 1.33 -13.52 2.09
CA ILE A 59 1.98 -12.34 1.49
C ILE A 59 2.55 -12.69 0.11
N GLU A 60 3.29 -13.80 0.00
CA GLU A 60 3.92 -14.22 -1.26
C GLU A 60 2.88 -14.58 -2.34
N ALA A 61 1.70 -15.07 -1.94
CA ALA A 61 0.62 -15.33 -2.88
C ALA A 61 -0.03 -14.03 -3.36
N ALA A 62 -0.22 -13.06 -2.46
CA ALA A 62 -0.74 -11.74 -2.80
C ALA A 62 0.19 -10.96 -3.74
N GLU A 63 1.50 -11.03 -3.52
CA GLU A 63 2.50 -10.33 -4.36
C GLU A 63 2.68 -10.97 -5.75
N LYS A 64 2.23 -12.20 -5.95
CA LYS A 64 2.17 -12.83 -7.29
C LYS A 64 1.03 -12.31 -8.15
N LEU A 65 0.04 -11.64 -7.55
CA LEU A 65 -1.04 -11.05 -8.33
C LEU A 65 -0.51 -9.86 -9.13
N PRO A 66 -0.89 -9.75 -10.42
CA PRO A 66 -0.41 -8.66 -11.26
C PRO A 66 -0.92 -7.32 -10.74
N GLU A 67 -0.02 -6.33 -10.70
CA GLU A 67 -0.35 -4.95 -10.30
C GLU A 67 -0.89 -4.84 -8.86
N ALA A 68 -0.43 -5.72 -7.98
CA ALA A 68 -0.65 -5.70 -6.55
C ALA A 68 0.68 -5.63 -5.78
N TRP A 69 0.69 -4.92 -4.65
CA TRP A 69 1.85 -4.78 -3.77
C TRP A 69 1.41 -4.86 -2.31
N VAL A 70 2.23 -5.49 -1.48
CA VAL A 70 2.03 -5.56 -0.03
C VAL A 70 3.10 -4.72 0.65
N PHE A 71 2.67 -3.70 1.38
CA PHE A 71 3.56 -2.85 2.17
C PHE A 71 3.46 -3.20 3.65
N HIS A 72 4.60 -3.48 4.26
CA HIS A 72 4.73 -3.73 5.69
C HIS A 72 4.57 -2.43 6.49
N ALA A 73 3.67 -2.45 7.49
CA ALA A 73 3.53 -1.38 8.47
C ALA A 73 3.89 -1.91 9.86
N GLY A 74 2.90 -2.28 10.68
CA GLY A 74 3.10 -2.90 11.99
C GLY A 74 3.41 -4.38 11.88
N THR A 75 4.57 -4.73 11.32
CA THR A 75 5.07 -6.12 11.25
C THR A 75 6.49 -6.23 11.81
N ARG A 76 6.87 -7.42 12.25
CA ARG A 76 8.24 -7.75 12.65
C ARG A 76 8.64 -9.09 12.06
N GLN A 77 9.90 -9.24 11.64
CA GLN A 77 10.44 -10.54 11.23
C GLN A 77 10.67 -11.43 12.47
N ALA A 78 10.17 -12.67 12.42
CA ALA A 78 10.48 -13.74 13.36
C ALA A 78 11.15 -14.92 12.63
N ALA A 79 11.64 -15.90 13.38
CA ALA A 79 12.35 -17.06 12.81
C ALA A 79 11.49 -17.85 11.80
N ALA A 80 10.19 -17.95 12.04
CA ALA A 80 9.25 -18.68 11.19
C ALA A 80 8.56 -17.79 10.12
N GLY A 81 8.92 -16.51 10.01
CA GLY A 81 8.29 -15.56 9.10
C GLY A 81 7.82 -14.26 9.76
N PRO A 82 7.15 -13.38 9.02
CA PRO A 82 6.63 -12.12 9.55
C PRO A 82 5.47 -12.34 10.52
N VAL A 83 5.45 -11.53 11.59
CA VAL A 83 4.37 -11.50 12.58
C VAL A 83 3.79 -10.09 12.73
N THR A 84 2.55 -10.00 13.22
CA THR A 84 1.92 -8.71 13.58
C THR A 84 2.71 -8.02 14.71
N ALA A 85 2.88 -6.71 14.60
CA ALA A 85 3.63 -5.89 15.56
C ALA A 85 3.02 -4.50 15.77
N GLY A 86 1.78 -4.29 15.34
CA GLY A 86 1.08 -3.01 15.52
C GLY A 86 -0.40 -3.10 15.15
N GLY A 87 -1.12 -1.99 15.36
CA GLY A 87 -2.55 -1.91 15.07
C GLY A 87 -2.88 -1.96 13.58
N ARG A 88 -2.17 -1.18 12.76
CA ARG A 88 -2.19 -1.30 11.29
C ARG A 88 -1.03 -2.18 10.87
N VAL A 89 -1.30 -3.33 10.26
CA VAL A 89 -0.30 -4.39 10.04
C VAL A 89 0.27 -4.29 8.63
N LEU A 90 -0.59 -4.31 7.61
CA LEU A 90 -0.20 -4.25 6.20
C LEU A 90 -1.03 -3.23 5.44
N ALA A 91 -0.46 -2.66 4.39
CA ALA A 91 -1.16 -1.87 3.39
C ALA A 91 -1.06 -2.59 2.04
N VAL A 92 -2.18 -3.10 1.55
CA VAL A 92 -2.27 -3.85 0.29
C VAL A 92 -2.76 -2.91 -0.79
N SER A 93 -1.93 -2.66 -1.80
CA SER A 93 -2.23 -1.71 -2.87
C SER A 93 -2.43 -2.41 -4.20
N GLY A 94 -3.46 -2.01 -4.93
CA GLY A 94 -3.69 -2.41 -6.31
C GLY A 94 -3.62 -1.21 -7.23
N ARG A 95 -3.08 -1.39 -8.44
CA ARG A 95 -3.14 -0.39 -9.52
C ARG A 95 -4.05 -0.89 -10.61
N GLY A 96 -4.80 -0.02 -11.29
CA GLY A 96 -5.69 -0.36 -12.39
C GLY A 96 -5.83 0.76 -13.41
N ALA A 97 -6.54 0.51 -14.49
CA ALA A 97 -6.89 1.55 -15.47
C ALA A 97 -7.86 2.58 -14.89
N ASP A 98 -8.64 2.17 -13.88
CA ASP A 98 -9.62 2.97 -13.17
C ASP A 98 -9.69 2.58 -11.69
N LEU A 99 -10.47 3.33 -10.90
CA LEU A 99 -10.61 3.08 -9.46
C LEU A 99 -11.20 1.69 -9.17
N ARG A 100 -12.13 1.20 -10.02
CA ARG A 100 -12.79 -0.09 -9.82
C ARG A 100 -11.81 -1.25 -9.94
N SER A 101 -11.00 -1.25 -10.99
CA SER A 101 -9.96 -2.26 -11.23
C SER A 101 -8.84 -2.18 -10.19
N ALA A 102 -8.44 -0.98 -9.76
CA ALA A 102 -7.47 -0.81 -8.67
C ALA A 102 -7.96 -1.39 -7.33
N LEU A 103 -9.22 -1.11 -6.96
CA LEU A 103 -9.84 -1.68 -5.76
C LEU A 103 -10.01 -3.19 -5.85
N GLY A 104 -10.45 -3.71 -7.00
CA GLY A 104 -10.59 -5.15 -7.23
C GLY A 104 -9.28 -5.88 -6.94
N ARG A 105 -8.17 -5.40 -7.50
CA ARG A 105 -6.84 -5.97 -7.27
C ARG A 105 -6.39 -5.85 -5.81
N ALA A 106 -6.61 -4.71 -5.18
CA ALA A 106 -6.27 -4.51 -3.76
C ALA A 106 -7.05 -5.47 -2.85
N TYR A 107 -8.35 -5.66 -3.10
CA TYR A 107 -9.20 -6.55 -2.33
C TYR A 107 -8.91 -8.03 -2.57
N GLU A 108 -8.62 -8.42 -3.82
CA GLU A 108 -8.20 -9.79 -4.16
C GLU A 108 -6.91 -10.15 -3.44
N ALA A 109 -5.87 -9.30 -3.52
CA ALA A 109 -4.62 -9.49 -2.81
C ALA A 109 -4.81 -9.52 -1.28
N ALA A 110 -5.64 -8.62 -0.74
CA ALA A 110 -5.96 -8.57 0.68
C ALA A 110 -6.68 -9.83 1.19
N SER A 111 -7.44 -10.51 0.32
CA SER A 111 -8.17 -11.73 0.67
C SER A 111 -7.27 -12.95 0.85
N LEU A 112 -6.08 -12.94 0.22
CA LEU A 112 -5.11 -14.03 0.31
C LEU A 112 -4.28 -14.01 1.60
N ILE A 113 -4.22 -12.88 2.29
CA ILE A 113 -3.36 -12.67 3.45
C ILE A 113 -4.14 -12.98 4.72
N GLU A 114 -3.64 -13.83 5.61
CA GLU A 114 -4.31 -14.18 6.86
C GLU A 114 -3.42 -13.99 8.09
N PHE A 115 -4.03 -13.53 9.19
CA PHE A 115 -3.46 -13.50 10.53
C PHE A 115 -4.59 -13.38 11.56
N GLU A 116 -4.33 -13.77 12.81
CA GLU A 116 -5.35 -13.77 13.87
C GLU A 116 -5.96 -12.38 14.08
N GLY A 117 -7.30 -12.32 14.05
CA GLY A 117 -8.04 -11.08 14.24
C GLY A 117 -7.97 -10.08 13.07
N LYS A 118 -7.45 -10.47 11.89
CA LYS A 118 -7.37 -9.61 10.70
C LYS A 118 -8.70 -8.91 10.43
N THR A 119 -8.65 -7.58 10.40
CA THR A 119 -9.80 -6.73 10.09
C THR A 119 -9.44 -5.76 8.98
N PHE A 120 -10.35 -5.54 8.03
CA PHE A 120 -10.21 -4.50 7.01
C PHE A 120 -11.59 -4.04 6.51
N ARG A 121 -11.65 -2.79 6.03
CA ARG A 121 -12.86 -2.19 5.47
C ARG A 121 -13.14 -2.70 4.06
N ARG A 122 -14.41 -2.99 3.76
CA ARG A 122 -14.87 -3.46 2.43
C ARG A 122 -15.47 -2.36 1.54
N ASP A 123 -15.41 -1.11 2.00
CA ASP A 123 -16.02 0.06 1.37
C ASP A 123 -14.99 1.13 0.97
N ILE A 124 -13.70 0.77 0.91
CA ILE A 124 -12.66 1.70 0.48
C ILE A 124 -12.98 2.15 -0.96
N GLY A 125 -12.99 3.47 -1.16
CA GLY A 125 -13.32 4.07 -2.46
C GLY A 125 -14.80 4.03 -2.86
N ALA A 126 -15.73 3.55 -2.00
CA ALA A 126 -17.16 3.45 -2.33
C ALA A 126 -17.76 4.78 -2.83
N ARG A 127 -17.42 5.90 -2.19
CA ARG A 127 -17.83 7.25 -2.64
C ARG A 127 -17.27 7.61 -4.02
N GLY A 128 -16.01 7.26 -4.29
CA GLY A 128 -15.36 7.49 -5.59
C GLY A 128 -15.95 6.62 -6.70
N LEU A 129 -16.61 5.50 -6.35
CA LEU A 129 -17.37 4.67 -7.28
C LEU A 129 -18.85 5.09 -7.41
N GLY A 130 -19.27 6.19 -6.76
CA GLY A 130 -20.66 6.65 -6.78
C GLY A 130 -21.63 5.79 -5.94
N ARG A 131 -21.14 4.92 -5.06
CA ARG A 131 -22.00 4.13 -4.15
C ARG A 131 -22.40 4.98 -2.95
N LYS A 132 -23.70 5.11 -2.67
CA LYS A 132 -24.18 5.68 -1.40
C LYS A 132 -23.70 4.78 -0.26
N MET A 133 -23.09 5.37 0.77
CA MET A 133 -22.77 4.66 2.01
C MET A 133 -24.10 4.22 2.64
N SER A 134 -24.30 2.91 2.80
CA SER A 134 -25.43 2.31 3.52
C SER A 134 -25.09 2.13 4.99
#